data_AF-A0A7W1QLT2-F1
#
_entry.id   AF-A0A7W1QLT2-F1
#
_cell.length_a   1.000
_cell.length_b   1.000
_cell.length_c   1.000
_cell.angle_alpha   90.00
_cell.angle_beta   90.00
_cell.angle_gamma   90.00
#
_symmetry.space_group_name_H-M   'P 1'
#
loop_
_entity.id
_entity.type
_entity.pdbx_description
1 polymer ?
#
loop_
_entity_poly.entity_id
_entity_poly.type
_entity_poly.pdbx_seq_one_letter_code
_entity_poly.pdbx_strand_id
1 'polypeptide(L)'
;MPTSGPGAVLAAAVLLATPLAAQQVDTLGRDTTKVTTLETIEVTGSIAPTAGPRIGSGIPARISTVSGEAIDAWEPRLLADALATQPGISIYDDLGTPFKLNLSTRGFNVGPVVGLPPGISVFLDGVRQNEPDAAEVNFDLLPMEHVQRVELLSGSGSLLGPNSLGGAINLITRRGSGPLEAEAEISGGSFGAYSSEASLGGVSG
;
A
#
# COMPACT_ATOMS: atom_id res chain seq x y z
N MET A 1 27.15 -105.02 26.43
CA MET A 1 28.16 -104.19 25.72
C MET A 1 27.55 -102.83 25.42
N PRO A 2 28.36 -101.76 25.28
CA PRO A 2 28.09 -100.42 25.84
C PRO A 2 27.52 -99.44 24.78
N THR A 3 27.22 -98.14 24.96
CA THR A 3 27.62 -97.02 25.85
C THR A 3 26.38 -96.10 26.09
N SER A 4 26.34 -94.97 26.83
CA SER A 4 27.08 -94.35 27.96
C SER A 4 26.24 -93.17 28.52
N GLY A 5 26.42 -92.79 29.80
CA GLY A 5 25.97 -91.47 30.32
C GLY A 5 27.10 -90.43 30.28
N PRO A 6 27.11 -89.36 31.11
CA PRO A 6 26.03 -88.75 31.92
C PRO A 6 25.90 -87.22 31.66
N GLY A 7 25.10 -86.48 32.44
CA GLY A 7 25.21 -85.00 32.50
C GLY A 7 23.97 -84.26 33.03
N ALA A 8 24.13 -83.48 34.10
CA ALA A 8 23.04 -82.70 34.73
C ALA A 8 23.36 -81.19 34.78
N VAL A 9 22.38 -80.36 34.39
CA VAL A 9 22.25 -78.91 34.67
C VAL A 9 20.73 -78.64 34.55
N LEU A 10 19.92 -78.32 35.56
CA LEU A 10 19.96 -77.33 36.64
C LEU A 10 19.88 -75.85 36.18
N ALA A 11 18.67 -75.34 35.93
CA ALA A 11 18.32 -73.92 36.14
C ALA A 11 16.80 -73.71 36.11
N ALA A 12 16.29 -72.83 36.97
CA ALA A 12 14.89 -72.40 36.98
C ALA A 12 14.69 -71.09 36.20
N ALA A 13 13.59 -70.99 35.46
CA ALA A 13 12.98 -69.75 34.97
C ALA A 13 11.52 -70.10 34.58
N VAL A 14 10.52 -70.03 35.46
CA VAL A 14 9.97 -68.80 36.07
C VAL A 14 9.66 -67.74 35.02
N LEU A 15 8.36 -67.57 34.74
CA LEU A 15 7.73 -66.37 34.17
C LEU A 15 8.30 -65.87 32.82
N LEU A 16 8.08 -66.62 31.73
CA LEU A 16 7.94 -66.01 30.40
C LEU A 16 6.56 -65.35 30.28
N ALA A 17 6.38 -64.27 31.03
CA ALA A 17 5.21 -63.41 30.94
C ALA A 17 5.25 -62.63 29.61
N THR A 18 4.14 -62.74 28.87
CA THR A 18 3.76 -61.97 27.69
C THR A 18 4.41 -60.58 27.54
N PRO A 19 5.29 -60.33 26.56
CA PRO A 19 5.70 -58.97 26.18
C PRO A 19 4.59 -58.24 25.41
N LEU A 20 3.55 -58.94 24.97
CA LEU A 20 2.49 -58.43 24.10
C LEU A 20 1.54 -57.42 24.79
N ALA A 21 1.53 -57.36 26.13
CA ALA A 21 0.69 -56.43 26.89
C ALA A 21 1.35 -55.06 27.14
N ALA A 22 2.60 -54.86 26.72
CA ALA A 22 3.37 -53.63 26.97
C ALA A 22 3.46 -52.67 25.76
N GLN A 23 2.96 -53.07 24.57
CA GLN A 23 2.83 -52.17 23.43
C GLN A 23 1.57 -51.31 23.55
N GLN A 24 1.60 -50.37 24.50
CA GLN A 24 0.66 -49.25 24.49
C GLN A 24 0.98 -48.40 23.27
N VAL A 25 0.09 -48.41 22.27
CA VAL A 25 0.18 -47.50 21.13
C VAL A 25 0.19 -46.08 21.67
N ASP A 26 1.18 -45.29 21.27
CA ASP A 26 1.29 -43.91 21.70
C ASP A 26 0.15 -43.09 21.09
N THR A 27 -0.88 -42.83 21.91
CA THR A 27 -2.05 -42.03 21.53
C THR A 27 -1.85 -40.54 21.81
N LEU A 28 -0.61 -40.07 21.97
CA LEU A 28 -0.28 -38.67 21.74
C LEU A 28 -0.63 -38.34 20.29
N GLY A 29 -1.84 -37.80 20.12
CA GLY A 29 -2.35 -37.41 18.80
C GLY A 29 -1.31 -36.54 18.12
N ARG A 30 -0.94 -36.91 16.88
CA ARG A 30 -0.10 -36.08 16.02
C ARG A 30 -0.58 -34.64 16.18
N ASP A 31 0.33 -33.76 16.59
CA ASP A 31 0.07 -32.35 16.61
C ASP A 31 -0.25 -31.94 15.16
N THR A 32 -1.55 -31.90 14.85
CA THR A 32 -2.06 -31.38 13.59
C THR A 32 -1.94 -29.87 13.71
N THR A 33 -0.69 -29.40 13.61
CA THR A 33 -0.34 -28.00 13.58
C THR A 33 -1.18 -27.38 12.48
N LYS A 34 -2.25 -26.71 12.89
CA LYS A 34 -3.22 -26.14 11.97
C LYS A 34 -2.45 -25.06 11.23
N VAL A 35 -2.14 -25.31 9.95
CA VAL A 35 -1.37 -24.39 9.12
C VAL A 35 -2.27 -23.18 8.85
N THR A 36 -2.26 -22.25 9.80
CA THR A 36 -2.85 -20.93 9.64
C THR A 36 -1.96 -20.19 8.66
N THR A 37 -2.33 -20.25 7.38
CA THR A 37 -1.92 -19.22 6.42
C THR A 37 -2.39 -17.88 6.97
N LEU A 38 -1.46 -17.15 7.57
CA LEU A 38 -1.64 -15.76 7.93
C LEU A 38 -1.87 -14.96 6.64
N GLU A 39 -2.63 -13.89 6.75
CA GLU A 39 -2.76 -12.91 5.67
C GLU A 39 -1.38 -12.39 5.28
N THR A 40 -1.09 -12.30 3.98
CA THR A 40 0.22 -11.86 3.48
C THR A 40 0.47 -10.42 3.88
N ILE A 41 1.31 -10.21 4.90
CA ILE A 41 1.78 -8.88 5.27
C ILE A 41 2.83 -8.46 4.23
N GLU A 42 2.43 -7.64 3.26
CA GLU A 42 3.37 -6.98 2.36
C GLU A 42 4.21 -5.97 3.17
N VAL A 43 5.49 -6.29 3.38
CA VAL A 43 6.45 -5.41 4.05
C VAL A 43 7.18 -4.58 3.01
N THR A 44 6.52 -3.53 2.51
CA THR A 44 7.15 -2.53 1.64
C THR A 44 8.05 -1.63 2.49
N GLY A 45 9.37 -1.81 2.39
CA GLY A 45 10.35 -0.91 3.03
C GLY A 45 10.37 0.45 2.33
N SER A 46 9.63 1.43 2.85
CA SER A 46 9.30 2.64 2.10
C SER A 46 9.76 3.95 2.77
N ILE A 47 10.53 4.77 2.05
CA ILE A 47 10.96 6.11 2.50
C ILE A 47 9.83 7.15 2.38
N ALA A 48 8.77 6.85 1.63
CA ALA A 48 7.45 7.48 1.72
C ALA A 48 6.40 6.35 1.75
N PRO A 49 5.38 6.37 2.63
CA PRO A 49 4.51 5.21 2.85
C PRO A 49 3.72 4.82 1.59
N THR A 50 4.14 3.74 0.92
CA THR A 50 3.55 3.25 -0.34
C THR A 50 2.10 2.78 -0.17
N ALA A 51 1.75 2.34 1.04
CA ALA A 51 0.39 1.95 1.42
C ALA A 51 -0.44 3.12 1.97
N GLY A 52 0.09 4.33 1.84
CA GLY A 52 -0.32 5.49 2.57
C GLY A 52 -0.12 5.40 4.07
N PRO A 53 -0.44 6.48 4.77
CA PRO A 53 -0.28 6.54 6.21
C PRO A 53 -1.40 5.77 6.93
N ARG A 54 -1.21 4.46 7.01
CA ARG A 54 -1.96 3.57 7.90
C ARG A 54 -1.69 3.99 9.35
N ILE A 55 -2.69 3.84 10.23
CA ILE A 55 -2.48 3.96 11.68
C ILE A 55 -1.42 2.92 12.07
N GLY A 56 -0.28 3.38 12.57
CA GLY A 56 0.90 2.53 12.85
C GLY A 56 2.08 2.67 11.87
N SER A 57 1.98 3.48 10.81
CA SER A 57 3.05 3.73 9.82
C SER A 57 4.29 4.50 10.36
N GLY A 58 4.41 4.68 11.67
CA GLY A 58 5.58 5.31 12.32
C GLY A 58 5.70 6.83 12.17
N ILE A 59 4.96 7.47 11.26
CA ILE A 59 4.97 8.93 11.09
C ILE A 59 3.95 9.58 12.05
N PRO A 60 4.35 10.43 13.01
CA PRO A 60 3.44 11.08 13.96
C PRO A 60 2.78 12.32 13.33
N ALA A 61 2.05 12.12 12.23
CA ALA A 61 1.34 13.16 11.49
C ALA A 61 -0.17 12.90 11.49
N ARG A 62 -0.97 13.92 11.15
CA ARG A 62 -2.38 13.73 10.76
C ARG A 62 -2.41 13.45 9.28
N ILE A 63 -3.18 12.44 8.87
CA ILE A 63 -3.34 12.09 7.46
C ILE A 63 -4.80 12.09 7.06
N SER A 64 -5.06 12.58 5.86
CA SER A 64 -6.34 12.47 5.15
C SER A 64 -6.14 11.68 3.86
N THR A 65 -7.18 11.01 3.39
CA THR A 65 -7.19 10.27 2.12
C THR A 65 -8.43 10.66 1.34
N VAL A 66 -8.26 11.05 0.08
CA VAL A 66 -9.33 11.13 -0.93
C VAL A 66 -9.35 9.77 -1.62
N SER A 67 -10.43 9.02 -1.46
CA SER A 67 -10.55 7.67 -2.03
C SER A 67 -10.90 7.71 -3.53
N GLY A 68 -10.68 6.60 -4.22
CA GLY A 68 -10.98 6.48 -5.66
C GLY A 68 -12.43 6.80 -5.96
N GLU A 69 -13.37 6.28 -5.16
CA GLU A 69 -14.81 6.53 -5.34
C GLU A 69 -15.17 8.02 -5.18
N ALA A 70 -14.37 8.79 -4.43
CA ALA A 70 -14.55 10.25 -4.31
C ALA A 70 -13.87 11.02 -5.46
N ILE A 71 -12.81 10.48 -6.06
CA ILE A 71 -12.20 11.03 -7.27
C ILE A 71 -13.13 10.77 -8.46
N ASP A 72 -13.54 9.52 -8.66
CA ASP A 72 -14.43 9.07 -9.73
C ASP A 72 -15.80 9.79 -9.68
N ALA A 73 -16.33 10.09 -8.48
CA ALA A 73 -17.61 10.80 -8.35
C ALA A 73 -17.53 12.33 -8.52
N TRP A 74 -16.34 12.93 -8.53
CA TRP A 74 -16.14 14.39 -8.66
C TRP A 74 -15.36 14.79 -9.91
N GLU A 75 -14.76 13.83 -10.63
CA GLU A 75 -13.98 14.00 -11.87
C GLU A 75 -12.98 15.19 -11.80
N PRO A 76 -12.12 15.27 -10.76
CA PRO A 76 -11.23 16.41 -10.57
C PRO A 76 -10.16 16.45 -11.67
N ARG A 77 -10.12 17.55 -12.43
CA ARG A 77 -9.19 17.73 -13.56
C ARG A 77 -7.75 17.99 -13.11
N LEU A 78 -7.56 18.47 -11.88
CA LEU A 78 -6.25 18.72 -11.27
C LEU A 78 -6.19 18.18 -9.85
N LEU A 79 -4.98 17.92 -9.37
CA LEU A 79 -4.70 17.60 -7.97
C LEU A 79 -5.25 18.65 -6.99
N ALA A 80 -5.23 19.93 -7.38
CA ALA A 80 -5.81 21.02 -6.59
C ALA A 80 -7.30 20.77 -6.35
N ASP A 81 -8.08 20.50 -7.41
CA ASP A 81 -9.53 20.26 -7.33
C ASP A 81 -9.85 19.05 -6.43
N ALA A 82 -9.11 17.95 -6.56
CA ALA A 82 -9.26 16.75 -5.75
C ALA A 82 -9.06 17.02 -4.23
N LEU A 83 -8.23 18.01 -3.89
CA LEU A 83 -7.93 18.39 -2.51
C LEU A 83 -8.75 19.60 -2.02
N ALA A 84 -9.57 20.24 -2.87
CA ALA A 84 -10.36 21.43 -2.53
C ALA A 84 -11.32 21.23 -1.34
N THR A 85 -11.82 20.00 -1.17
CA THR A 85 -12.75 19.63 -0.10
C THR A 85 -12.04 19.24 1.21
N GLN A 86 -10.71 19.16 1.22
CA GLN A 86 -9.96 18.65 2.37
C GLN A 86 -9.74 19.71 3.46
N PRO A 87 -9.98 19.38 4.75
CA PRO A 87 -9.85 20.35 5.84
C PRO A 87 -8.43 20.92 5.97
N GLY A 88 -8.32 22.25 5.89
CA GLY A 88 -7.03 22.94 6.01
C GLY A 88 -6.24 23.04 4.70
N ILE A 89 -6.86 22.70 3.57
CA ILE A 89 -6.42 23.09 2.23
C ILE A 89 -7.07 24.43 1.84
N SER A 90 -6.30 25.28 1.18
CA SER A 90 -6.78 26.47 0.46
C SER A 90 -6.23 26.43 -0.97
N ILE A 91 -7.02 26.89 -1.94
CA ILE A 91 -6.61 26.98 -3.35
C ILE A 91 -6.63 28.44 -3.77
N TYR A 92 -5.65 28.83 -4.58
CA TYR A 92 -5.46 30.17 -5.10
C TYR A 92 -5.21 30.12 -6.61
N ASP A 93 -5.73 31.10 -7.34
CA ASP A 93 -5.41 31.33 -8.75
C ASP A 93 -4.65 32.65 -8.86
N ASP A 94 -3.31 32.57 -8.97
CA ASP A 94 -2.44 33.74 -9.03
C ASP A 94 -2.27 34.29 -10.46
N LEU A 95 -2.69 33.53 -11.48
CA LEU A 95 -2.47 33.85 -12.91
C LEU A 95 -3.76 34.07 -13.71
N GLY A 96 -4.93 33.88 -13.09
CA GLY A 96 -6.24 33.97 -13.75
C GLY A 96 -6.51 32.81 -14.71
N THR A 97 -5.96 31.62 -14.42
CA THR A 97 -6.09 30.44 -15.27
C THR A 97 -6.42 29.17 -14.47
N PRO A 98 -7.47 28.43 -14.85
CA PRO A 98 -7.88 27.22 -14.13
C PRO A 98 -6.86 26.07 -14.22
N PHE A 99 -5.81 26.21 -15.03
CA PHE A 99 -4.76 25.19 -15.20
C PHE A 99 -3.51 25.41 -14.34
N LYS A 100 -3.38 26.57 -13.66
CA LYS A 100 -2.20 26.89 -12.83
C LYS A 100 -2.60 27.33 -11.42
N LEU A 101 -3.51 26.56 -10.83
CA LEU A 101 -3.94 26.71 -9.44
C LEU A 101 -2.82 26.34 -8.46
N ASN A 102 -2.63 27.17 -7.43
CA ASN A 102 -1.73 26.89 -6.31
C ASN A 102 -2.50 26.35 -5.11
N LEU A 103 -1.93 25.37 -4.44
CA LEU A 103 -2.46 24.77 -3.22
C LEU A 103 -1.63 25.24 -2.02
N SER A 104 -2.31 25.61 -0.94
CA SER A 104 -1.67 25.90 0.35
C SER A 104 -2.24 25.03 1.46
N THR A 105 -1.38 24.61 2.38
CA THR A 105 -1.82 24.10 3.68
C THR A 105 -0.96 24.68 4.80
N ARG A 106 -1.63 25.19 5.85
CA ARG A 106 -0.98 25.73 7.07
C ARG A 106 0.11 26.79 6.80
N GLY A 107 0.00 27.53 5.69
CA GLY A 107 0.96 28.57 5.27
C GLY A 107 2.11 28.08 4.37
N PHE A 108 2.13 26.80 4.01
CA PHE A 108 3.08 26.23 3.04
C PHE A 108 2.39 25.99 1.71
N ASN A 109 3.07 26.32 0.60
CA ASN A 109 2.48 26.27 -0.73
C ASN A 109 3.12 25.17 -1.59
N VAL A 110 2.36 24.72 -2.59
CA VAL A 110 2.83 23.93 -3.73
C VAL A 110 1.89 24.16 -4.93
N GLY A 111 2.47 24.18 -6.11
CA GLY A 111 1.75 24.35 -7.36
C GLY A 111 2.70 24.69 -8.49
N PRO A 112 2.19 25.05 -9.67
CA PRO A 112 2.95 25.20 -10.90
C PRO A 112 3.39 26.66 -11.17
N VAL A 113 3.43 27.50 -10.13
CA VAL A 113 3.81 28.92 -10.25
C VAL A 113 5.06 29.21 -9.43
N VAL A 114 6.18 29.42 -10.13
CA VAL A 114 7.45 29.88 -9.54
C VAL A 114 7.26 31.15 -8.70
N GLY A 115 7.93 31.22 -7.55
CA GLY A 115 8.06 32.43 -6.74
C GLY A 115 7.33 32.37 -5.40
N LEU A 116 6.38 31.45 -5.22
CA LEU A 116 5.84 31.11 -3.91
C LEU A 116 6.83 30.19 -3.15
N PRO A 117 7.04 30.36 -1.83
CA PRO A 117 7.89 29.47 -1.05
C PRO A 117 7.35 28.03 -1.05
N PRO A 118 8.08 27.05 -1.62
CA PRO A 118 7.64 25.66 -1.67
C PRO A 118 7.78 25.02 -0.28
N GLY A 119 6.75 24.29 0.16
CA GLY A 119 6.76 23.67 1.48
C GLY A 119 5.98 22.36 1.60
N ILE A 120 5.40 21.87 0.50
CA ILE A 120 4.72 20.58 0.41
C ILE A 120 5.38 19.77 -0.71
N SER A 121 5.70 18.51 -0.42
CA SER A 121 6.28 17.60 -1.40
C SER A 121 5.21 16.76 -2.07
N VAL A 122 5.27 16.59 -3.38
CA VAL A 122 4.30 15.78 -4.15
C VAL A 122 5.00 14.54 -4.68
N PHE A 123 4.33 13.40 -4.55
CA PHE A 123 4.78 12.10 -5.01
C PHE A 123 3.71 11.43 -5.87
N LEU A 124 4.13 10.69 -6.89
CA LEU A 124 3.32 9.78 -7.69
C LEU A 124 3.93 8.39 -7.54
N ASP A 125 3.20 7.45 -6.95
CA ASP A 125 3.68 6.10 -6.60
C ASP A 125 5.01 6.10 -5.82
N GLY A 126 5.23 7.12 -4.99
CA GLY A 126 6.48 7.32 -4.22
C GLY A 126 7.61 8.01 -4.98
N VAL A 127 7.47 8.31 -6.27
CA VAL A 127 8.42 9.12 -7.07
C VAL A 127 8.08 10.59 -6.92
N ARG A 128 9.04 11.41 -6.47
CA ARG A 128 8.87 12.86 -6.28
C ARG A 128 8.58 13.57 -7.61
N GLN A 129 7.57 14.45 -7.58
CA GLN A 129 7.09 15.26 -8.72
C GLN A 129 7.42 16.75 -8.59
N ASN A 130 8.10 17.16 -7.51
CA ASN A 130 8.65 18.52 -7.41
C ASN A 130 9.85 18.67 -8.35
N GLU A 131 9.85 19.72 -9.17
CA GLU A 131 10.95 20.05 -10.06
C GLU A 131 12.25 20.36 -9.28
N PRO A 132 13.44 20.00 -9.78
CA PRO A 132 14.68 20.09 -9.02
C PRO A 132 15.20 21.51 -8.78
N ASP A 133 14.74 22.50 -9.56
CA ASP A 133 15.15 23.90 -9.48
C ASP A 133 14.19 24.72 -8.59
N ALA A 134 13.00 25.03 -9.09
CA ALA A 134 12.01 25.84 -8.36
C ALA A 134 11.18 25.06 -7.30
N ALA A 135 11.25 23.72 -7.28
CA ALA A 135 10.41 22.83 -6.46
C ALA A 135 8.89 22.99 -6.62
N GLU A 136 8.48 23.66 -7.68
CA GLU A 136 7.11 23.68 -8.20
C GLU A 136 6.65 22.29 -8.66
N VAL A 137 5.35 22.14 -8.91
CA VAL A 137 4.73 20.89 -9.37
C VAL A 137 3.71 21.22 -10.44
N ASN A 138 3.92 20.73 -11.67
CA ASN A 138 2.94 20.82 -12.74
C ASN A 138 1.82 19.80 -12.52
N PHE A 139 0.72 20.25 -11.89
CA PHE A 139 -0.47 19.42 -11.63
C PHE A 139 -1.14 18.90 -12.91
N ASP A 140 -0.93 19.57 -14.04
CA ASP A 140 -1.35 19.21 -15.39
C ASP A 140 -0.56 18.02 -16.01
N LEU A 141 0.51 17.57 -15.35
CA LEU A 141 1.27 16.36 -15.73
C LEU A 141 0.94 15.14 -14.84
N LEU A 142 0.03 15.30 -13.87
CA LEU A 142 -0.37 14.22 -12.97
C LEU A 142 -1.60 13.51 -13.56
N PRO A 143 -1.57 12.18 -13.77
CA PRO A 143 -2.63 11.45 -14.45
C PRO A 143 -3.80 11.18 -13.52
N MET A 144 -4.58 12.22 -13.20
CA MET A 144 -5.71 12.18 -12.25
C MET A 144 -6.74 11.11 -12.61
N GLU A 145 -6.98 10.92 -13.91
CA GLU A 145 -7.82 9.89 -14.52
C GLU A 145 -7.45 8.47 -14.09
N HIS A 146 -6.18 8.22 -13.75
CA HIS A 146 -5.65 6.91 -13.36
C HIS A 146 -5.34 6.82 -11.85
N VAL A 147 -5.71 7.81 -11.02
CA VAL A 147 -5.44 7.80 -9.57
C VAL A 147 -6.43 6.92 -8.82
N GLN A 148 -5.93 5.94 -8.07
CA GLN A 148 -6.72 5.13 -7.14
C GLN A 148 -7.07 5.91 -5.86
N ARG A 149 -6.17 6.77 -5.38
CA ARG A 149 -6.38 7.65 -4.22
C ARG A 149 -5.31 8.73 -4.10
N VAL A 150 -5.66 9.84 -3.47
CA VAL A 150 -4.72 10.90 -3.06
C VAL A 150 -4.60 10.91 -1.54
N GLU A 151 -3.38 10.93 -1.04
CA GLU A 151 -3.08 10.91 0.40
C GLU A 151 -2.39 12.22 0.80
N LEU A 152 -2.94 12.90 1.79
CA LEU A 152 -2.41 14.16 2.33
C LEU A 152 -1.83 13.90 3.72
N LEU A 153 -0.50 13.96 3.84
CA LEU A 153 0.21 13.95 5.11
C LEU A 153 0.39 15.40 5.61
N SER A 154 -0.27 15.76 6.71
CA SER A 154 -0.21 17.10 7.30
C SER A 154 0.85 17.22 8.39
N GLY A 155 1.73 18.21 8.29
CA GLY A 155 2.81 18.48 9.25
C GLY A 155 4.20 18.17 8.69
N SER A 156 5.25 18.34 9.50
CA SER A 156 6.63 18.25 9.04
C SER A 156 7.05 16.81 8.68
N GLY A 157 7.05 16.49 7.40
CA GLY A 157 7.54 15.23 6.83
C GLY A 157 9.03 15.27 6.54
N SER A 158 9.89 15.56 7.51
CA SER A 158 11.35 15.71 7.29
C SER A 158 12.01 14.47 6.66
N LEU A 159 11.45 13.28 6.91
CA LEU A 159 11.86 12.01 6.30
C LEU A 159 11.57 11.91 4.79
N LEU A 160 10.66 12.73 4.27
CA LEU A 160 10.23 12.75 2.87
C LEU A 160 11.15 13.63 2.00
N GLY A 161 12.13 14.32 2.60
CA GLY A 161 13.13 15.12 1.91
C GLY A 161 12.82 16.63 1.90
N PRO A 162 13.48 17.41 1.02
CA PRO A 162 13.34 18.87 0.98
C PRO A 162 11.90 19.29 0.68
N ASN A 163 11.53 20.50 1.11
CA ASN A 163 10.20 21.10 0.87
C ASN A 163 9.04 20.24 1.39
N SER A 164 9.20 19.63 2.57
CA SER A 164 8.19 18.79 3.24
C SER A 164 7.72 19.35 4.59
N LEU A 165 7.88 20.66 4.83
CA LEU A 165 7.66 21.26 6.16
C LEU A 165 6.17 21.44 6.50
N GLY A 166 5.33 21.72 5.50
CA GLY A 166 3.87 21.76 5.64
C GLY A 166 3.21 20.38 5.52
N GLY A 167 3.84 19.48 4.77
CA GLY A 167 3.31 18.15 4.51
C GLY A 167 3.90 17.48 3.29
N ALA A 168 3.24 16.40 2.89
CA ALA A 168 3.39 15.81 1.58
C ALA A 168 2.05 15.32 1.04
N ILE A 169 1.96 15.24 -0.28
CA ILE A 169 0.84 14.67 -1.02
C ILE A 169 1.38 13.48 -1.80
N ASN A 170 0.70 12.34 -1.73
CA ASN A 170 1.07 11.12 -2.44
C ASN A 170 -0.13 10.67 -3.29
N LEU A 171 0.06 10.64 -4.61
CA LEU A 171 -0.88 10.10 -5.58
C LEU A 171 -0.50 8.65 -5.82
N ILE A 172 -1.48 7.75 -5.79
CA ILE A 172 -1.26 6.32 -6.04
C ILE A 172 -2.12 5.92 -7.23
N THR A 173 -1.52 5.37 -8.27
CA THR A 173 -2.23 4.97 -9.48
C THR A 173 -2.99 3.65 -9.29
N ARG A 174 -4.07 3.47 -10.07
CA ARG A 174 -4.75 2.17 -10.19
C ARG A 174 -3.76 1.18 -10.81
N ARG A 175 -3.64 -0.01 -10.21
CA ARG A 175 -2.80 -1.10 -10.71
C ARG A 175 -3.69 -2.28 -11.07
N GLY A 176 -3.40 -2.95 -12.18
CA GLY A 176 -4.09 -4.19 -12.54
C GLY A 176 -3.87 -5.26 -11.48
N SER A 177 -4.93 -5.65 -10.79
CA SER A 177 -4.90 -6.70 -9.77
C SER A 177 -6.15 -7.57 -9.88
N GLY A 178 -5.98 -8.88 -10.06
CA GLY A 178 -7.08 -9.80 -10.29
C GLY A 178 -7.31 -10.10 -11.79
N PRO A 179 -8.56 -10.42 -12.19
CA PRO A 179 -8.88 -10.84 -13.56
C PRO A 179 -8.67 -9.71 -14.59
N LEU A 180 -8.82 -10.04 -15.88
CA LEU A 180 -8.78 -9.05 -16.94
C LEU A 180 -10.02 -8.15 -16.89
N GLU A 181 -9.78 -6.86 -16.66
CA GLU A 181 -10.76 -5.78 -16.61
C GLU A 181 -10.44 -4.78 -17.73
N ALA A 182 -11.49 -4.27 -18.37
CA ALA A 182 -11.39 -3.31 -19.47
C ALA A 182 -12.45 -2.23 -19.28
N GLU A 183 -12.03 -0.97 -19.39
CA GLU A 183 -12.89 0.20 -19.20
C GLU A 183 -12.71 1.15 -20.38
N ALA A 184 -13.77 1.86 -20.75
CA ALA A 184 -13.74 2.85 -21.81
C ALA A 184 -14.73 3.98 -21.48
N GLU A 185 -14.24 5.21 -21.50
CA GLU A 185 -14.99 6.41 -21.17
C GLU A 185 -15.01 7.36 -22.37
N ILE A 186 -16.13 8.07 -22.56
CA ILE A 186 -16.26 9.14 -23.55
C ILE A 186 -17.04 10.28 -22.90
N SER A 187 -16.41 11.44 -22.75
CA SER A 187 -17.03 12.64 -22.18
C SER A 187 -17.23 13.74 -23.22
N GLY A 188 -18.18 14.64 -22.97
CA GLY A 188 -18.45 15.82 -23.78
C GLY A 188 -18.88 17.00 -22.91
N GLY A 189 -18.36 18.18 -23.21
CA GLY A 189 -18.53 19.36 -22.35
C GLY A 189 -18.63 20.69 -23.08
N SER A 190 -18.73 21.76 -22.29
CA SER A 190 -18.79 23.14 -22.77
C SER A 190 -17.57 23.51 -23.64
N PHE A 191 -17.74 24.52 -24.50
CA PHE A 191 -16.70 25.02 -25.41
C PHE A 191 -16.16 23.99 -26.42
N GLY A 192 -16.91 22.91 -26.68
CA GLY A 192 -16.49 21.84 -27.60
C GLY A 192 -15.48 20.87 -26.99
N ALA A 193 -15.42 20.77 -25.66
CA ALA A 193 -14.59 19.78 -25.00
C ALA A 193 -15.11 18.37 -25.28
N TYR A 194 -14.20 17.45 -25.58
CA TYR A 194 -14.44 16.02 -25.78
C TYR A 194 -13.23 15.26 -25.25
N SER A 195 -13.45 14.21 -24.47
CA SER A 195 -12.41 13.25 -24.11
C SER A 195 -12.85 11.84 -24.47
N SER A 196 -11.88 10.95 -24.67
CA SER A 196 -12.12 9.53 -24.81
C SER A 196 -10.93 8.78 -24.22
N GLU A 197 -11.20 7.89 -23.29
CA GLU A 197 -10.21 7.11 -22.57
C GLU A 197 -10.51 5.61 -22.69
N ALA A 198 -9.47 4.79 -22.62
CA ALA A 198 -9.62 3.34 -22.55
C ALA A 198 -8.50 2.77 -21.68
N SER A 199 -8.86 1.95 -20.70
CA SER A 199 -7.93 1.28 -19.79
C SER A 199 -8.09 -0.24 -19.88
N LEU A 200 -7.00 -0.96 -19.63
CA LEU A 200 -6.97 -2.42 -19.61
C LEU A 200 -6.04 -2.87 -18.48
N GLY A 201 -6.57 -3.62 -17.52
CA GLY A 201 -5.86 -4.05 -16.32
C GLY A 201 -6.10 -5.53 -16.01
N GLY A 202 -5.16 -6.14 -15.30
CA GLY A 202 -5.28 -7.53 -14.86
C GLY A 202 -3.91 -8.21 -14.77
N VAL A 203 -3.86 -9.35 -14.09
CA VAL A 203 -2.65 -10.18 -13.97
C VAL A 203 -2.95 -11.62 -14.40
N SER A 204 -2.17 -12.14 -15.34
CA SER A 204 -2.14 -13.57 -15.64
C SER A 204 -1.34 -14.28 -14.56
N GLY A 205 -1.98 -15.20 -13.83
CA GLY A 205 -1.32 -16.14 -12.91
C GLY A 205 -0.63 -17.28 -13.64
#